data_AF-A0A915AP54-F1
#
_entry.id   AF-A0A915AP54-F1
#
_cell.length_a   1.000
_cell.length_b   1.000
_cell.length_c   1.000
_cell.angle_alpha   90.00
_cell.angle_beta   90.00
_cell.angle_gamma   90.00
#
_symmetry.space_group_name_H-M   'P 1'
#
loop_
_entity.id
_entity.type
_entity.pdbx_description
1 polymer ?
#
loop_
_entity_poly.entity_id
_entity_poly.type
_entity_poly.pdbx_seq_one_letter_code
_entity_poly.pdbx_strand_id
1 'polypeptide(L)'
;MLLKVFVLLSVLSLVASQISCVFCQVGLSDIVSRIQDTPGTLERIGWQMSSKCDSIPNKQNRIGCRQMLREHFRELFNGLVTNPATEPQQLCTALGFC
;
A
#
# COMPACT_ATOMS: atom_id res chain seq x y z
N MET A 1 40.86 -1.03 -18.07
CA MET A 1 40.26 -1.65 -16.87
C MET A 1 39.03 -0.90 -16.38
N LEU A 2 39.05 0.44 -16.34
CA LEU A 2 37.93 1.29 -15.92
C LEU A 2 36.61 1.04 -16.69
N LEU A 3 36.67 0.84 -18.02
CA LEU A 3 35.47 0.59 -18.85
C LEU A 3 34.74 -0.72 -18.48
N LYS A 4 35.49 -1.79 -18.14
CA LYS A 4 34.90 -3.08 -17.74
C LYS A 4 34.25 -2.99 -16.36
N VAL A 5 34.88 -2.24 -15.45
CA VAL A 5 34.34 -1.97 -14.11
C VAL A 5 33.05 -1.15 -14.20
N PHE A 6 33.02 -0.13 -15.07
CA PHE A 6 31.83 0.70 -15.28
C PHE A 6 30.64 -0.09 -15.84
N VAL A 7 30.89 -1.00 -16.79
CA VAL A 7 29.87 -1.90 -17.35
C VAL A 7 29.35 -2.91 -16.32
N LEU A 8 30.22 -3.47 -15.48
CA LEU A 8 29.80 -4.39 -14.41
C LEU A 8 28.94 -3.70 -13.34
N LEU A 9 29.30 -2.46 -12.96
CA LEU A 9 28.53 -1.65 -12.01
C LEU A 9 27.15 -1.28 -12.55
N SER A 10 27.05 -0.83 -13.81
CA SER A 10 25.77 -0.46 -14.41
C SER A 10 24.82 -1.65 -14.59
N VAL A 11 25.35 -2.84 -14.93
CA VAL A 11 24.55 -4.07 -14.98
C VAL A 11 24.05 -4.46 -13.58
N LEU A 12 24.90 -4.40 -12.54
CA LEU A 12 24.46 -4.69 -11.17
C LEU A 12 23.34 -3.76 -10.71
N SER A 13 23.44 -2.45 -11.00
CA SER A 13 22.42 -1.47 -10.64
C SER A 13 21.08 -1.76 -11.33
N LEU A 14 21.10 -2.13 -12.61
CA LEU A 14 19.89 -2.44 -13.38
C LEU A 14 19.20 -3.72 -12.87
N VAL A 15 19.97 -4.74 -12.49
CA VAL A 15 19.43 -6.00 -11.95
C VAL A 15 18.85 -5.76 -10.56
N ALA A 16 19.52 -4.96 -9.72
CA ALA A 16 19.02 -4.60 -8.39
C ALA A 16 17.68 -3.83 -8.46
N SER A 17 17.54 -2.89 -9.40
CA SER A 17 16.29 -2.12 -9.59
C SER A 17 15.14 -2.98 -10.12
N GLN A 18 15.42 -3.99 -10.96
CA GLN A 18 14.37 -4.90 -11.43
C GLN A 18 13.87 -5.81 -10.31
N ILE A 19 14.78 -6.30 -9.46
CA ILE A 19 14.43 -7.16 -8.33
C ILE A 19 13.60 -6.39 -7.29
N SER A 20 13.98 -5.15 -6.95
CA SER A 20 13.19 -4.31 -6.03
C SER A 20 11.79 -4.03 -6.56
N CYS A 21 11.66 -3.75 -7.86
CA CYS A 21 10.37 -3.49 -8.49
C CYS A 21 9.44 -4.71 -8.40
N VAL A 22 9.95 -5.90 -8.73
CA VAL A 22 9.20 -7.16 -8.62
C VAL A 22 8.78 -7.44 -7.18
N PHE A 23 9.68 -7.32 -6.21
CA PHE A 23 9.34 -7.57 -4.81
C PHE A 23 8.29 -6.60 -4.29
N CYS A 24 8.37 -5.33 -4.67
CA CYS A 24 7.36 -4.35 -4.31
C CYS A 24 5.98 -4.73 -4.90
N GLN A 25 5.91 -5.05 -6.19
CA GLN A 25 4.65 -5.37 -6.86
C GLN A 25 4.01 -6.65 -6.30
N VAL A 26 4.81 -7.70 -6.11
CA VAL A 26 4.36 -8.97 -5.54
C VAL A 26 3.92 -8.78 -4.09
N GLY A 27 4.69 -8.03 -3.30
CA GLY A 27 4.36 -7.74 -1.91
C GLY A 27 3.04 -6.97 -1.77
N LEU A 28 2.83 -5.93 -2.58
CA LEU A 28 1.57 -5.19 -2.59
C LEU A 28 0.38 -6.06 -3.00
N SER A 29 0.55 -6.88 -4.03
CA SER A 29 -0.48 -7.81 -4.48
C SER A 29 -0.84 -8.83 -3.39
N ASP A 30 0.17 -9.43 -2.74
CA ASP A 30 -0.03 -10.38 -1.64
C ASP A 30 -0.72 -9.72 -0.43
N ILE A 31 -0.37 -8.47 -0.09
CA ILE A 31 -1.05 -7.71 0.97
C ILE A 31 -2.54 -7.54 0.63
N VAL A 32 -2.86 -7.10 -0.58
CA VAL A 32 -4.24 -6.88 -1.02
C VAL A 32 -5.01 -8.20 -0.99
N SER A 33 -4.46 -9.27 -1.58
CA SER A 33 -5.07 -10.59 -1.57
C SER A 33 -5.31 -11.09 -0.15
N ARG A 34 -4.33 -10.99 0.76
CA ARG A 34 -4.52 -11.41 2.16
C ARG A 34 -5.63 -10.65 2.86
N ILE A 35 -5.75 -9.34 2.61
CA ILE A 35 -6.82 -8.53 3.21
C ILE A 35 -8.19 -8.95 2.68
N GLN A 36 -8.29 -9.24 1.38
CA GLN A 36 -9.55 -9.61 0.72
C GLN A 36 -9.97 -11.06 1.01
N ASP A 37 -9.03 -11.99 0.99
CA ASP A 37 -9.28 -13.43 1.04
C ASP A 37 -9.37 -13.96 2.48
N THR A 38 -8.90 -13.20 3.47
CA THR A 38 -8.96 -13.60 4.89
C THR A 38 -10.23 -13.05 5.54
N PRO A 39 -11.22 -13.90 5.91
CA PRO A 39 -12.47 -13.45 6.51
C PRO A 39 -12.24 -12.60 7.77
N GLY A 40 -12.96 -11.48 7.89
CA GLY A 40 -12.89 -10.58 9.04
C GLY A 40 -11.67 -9.65 9.08
N THR A 41 -10.70 -9.79 8.17
CA THR A 41 -9.49 -8.94 8.18
C THR A 41 -9.84 -7.49 7.86
N LEU A 42 -10.68 -7.25 6.86
CA LEU A 42 -11.06 -5.90 6.45
C LEU A 42 -11.83 -5.18 7.56
N GLU A 43 -12.77 -5.87 8.21
CA GLU A 43 -13.52 -5.35 9.36
C GLU A 43 -12.58 -5.02 10.51
N ARG A 44 -11.63 -5.90 10.83
CA ARG A 44 -10.63 -5.69 11.89
C ARG A 44 -9.78 -4.44 11.62
N ILE A 45 -9.32 -4.24 10.39
CA ILE A 45 -8.54 -3.04 10.02
C ILE A 45 -9.41 -1.78 10.15
N GLY A 46 -10.66 -1.80 9.67
CA GLY A 46 -11.60 -0.68 9.83
C GLY A 46 -11.83 -0.32 11.31
N TRP A 47 -12.01 -1.34 12.16
CA TRP A 47 -12.11 -1.15 13.62
C TRP A 47 -10.84 -0.53 14.21
N GLN A 48 -9.66 -1.03 13.85
CA GLN A 48 -8.38 -0.49 14.30
C GLN A 48 -8.20 0.97 13.87
N MET A 49 -8.52 1.29 12.61
CA MET A 49 -8.47 2.66 12.11
C MET A 49 -9.49 3.57 12.80
N SER A 50 -10.69 3.06 13.13
CA SER A 50 -11.70 3.83 13.87
C SER A 50 -11.22 4.28 15.26
N SER A 51 -10.24 3.59 15.87
CA SER A 51 -9.63 4.04 17.13
C SER A 51 -8.80 5.32 16.95
N LYS A 52 -8.26 5.57 15.76
CA LYS A 52 -7.49 6.78 15.48
C LYS A 52 -8.34 8.04 15.46
N CYS A 53 -9.66 7.91 15.29
CA CYS A 53 -10.59 9.03 15.44
C CYS A 53 -10.56 9.66 16.84
N ASP A 54 -10.06 8.97 17.87
CA ASP A 54 -10.01 9.50 19.24
C ASP A 54 -9.11 10.72 19.41
N SER A 55 -8.17 10.93 18.50
CA SER A 55 -7.34 12.13 18.47
C SER A 55 -8.11 13.38 18.03
N ILE A 56 -9.29 13.24 17.42
CA ILE A 56 -10.10 14.36 16.93
C ILE A 56 -10.70 15.11 18.13
N PRO A 57 -10.36 16.40 18.36
CA PRO A 57 -10.81 17.12 19.56
C PRO A 57 -12.32 17.36 19.57
N ASN A 58 -12.90 17.66 18.40
CA ASN A 58 -14.33 17.89 18.26
C ASN A 58 -15.12 16.57 18.39
N LYS A 59 -16.04 16.53 19.36
CA LYS A 59 -16.84 15.33 19.67
C LYS A 59 -17.68 14.85 18.48
N GLN A 60 -18.32 15.76 17.75
CA GLN A 60 -19.18 15.40 16.62
C GLN A 60 -18.36 14.79 15.47
N ASN A 61 -17.22 15.41 15.15
CA ASN A 61 -16.32 14.90 14.12
C ASN A 61 -15.72 13.54 14.50
N ARG A 62 -15.43 13.31 15.79
CA ARG A 62 -14.97 12.01 16.30
C ARG A 62 -16.02 10.93 16.08
N ILE A 63 -17.29 11.21 16.39
CA ILE A 63 -18.40 10.28 16.17
C ILE A 63 -18.53 9.98 14.68
N GLY A 64 -18.56 11.02 13.83
CA GLY A 64 -18.64 10.85 12.38
C GLY A 64 -17.48 10.05 11.78
N CYS A 65 -16.24 10.31 12.21
CA CYS A 65 -15.06 9.55 11.79
C CYS A 65 -15.19 8.06 12.16
N ARG A 66 -15.62 7.77 13.40
CA ARG A 66 -15.81 6.38 13.85
C ARG A 66 -16.89 5.67 13.05
N GLN A 67 -17.99 6.35 12.77
CA GLN A 67 -19.08 5.81 11.97
C GLN A 67 -18.60 5.51 10.55
N MET A 68 -17.96 6.49 9.89
CA MET A 68 -17.40 6.33 8.55
C MET A 68 -16.47 5.12 8.45
N LEU A 69 -15.51 4.98 9.36
CA LEU A 69 -14.53 3.88 9.32
C LEU A 69 -15.11 2.52 9.74
N ARG A 70 -16.28 2.46 10.39
CA ARG A 70 -16.93 1.18 10.70
C ARG A 70 -17.87 0.74 9.58
N GLU A 71 -18.60 1.68 9.00
CA GLU A 71 -19.65 1.39 8.02
C GLU A 71 -19.09 1.35 6.59
N HIS A 72 -18.13 2.21 6.27
CA HIS A 72 -17.66 2.44 4.90
C HIS A 72 -16.22 2.02 4.64
N PHE A 73 -15.53 1.37 5.58
CA PHE A 73 -14.12 0.99 5.38
C PHE A 73 -13.93 0.03 4.20
N ARG A 74 -14.89 -0.85 3.96
CA ARG A 74 -14.87 -1.73 2.78
C ARG A 74 -14.91 -0.92 1.48
N GLU A 75 -15.76 0.09 1.40
CA GLU A 75 -15.86 0.97 0.23
C GLU A 75 -14.60 1.80 0.04
N LEU A 76 -14.03 2.32 1.13
CA LEU A 76 -12.75 3.03 1.12
C LEU A 76 -11.61 2.14 0.62
N PHE A 77 -11.50 0.92 1.14
CA PHE A 77 -10.49 -0.04 0.70
C PHE A 77 -10.68 -0.45 -0.76
N ASN A 78 -11.92 -0.70 -1.19
CA ASN A 78 -12.23 -1.00 -2.58
C ASN A 78 -11.84 0.15 -3.50
N GLY A 79 -12.12 1.40 -3.10
CA GLY A 79 -11.67 2.60 -3.81
C GLY A 79 -10.14 2.68 -3.90
N LEU A 80 -9.42 2.32 -2.84
CA LEU A 80 -7.95 2.26 -2.85
C LEU A 80 -7.41 1.19 -3.79
N VAL A 81 -7.95 -0.02 -3.81
CA VAL A 81 -7.39 -1.11 -4.65
C VAL A 81 -7.80 -1.00 -6.12
N THR A 82 -8.86 -0.25 -6.43
CA THR A 82 -9.33 -0.02 -7.81
C THR A 82 -8.82 1.29 -8.41
N ASN A 83 -8.19 2.15 -7.61
CA ASN A 83 -7.64 3.41 -8.10
C ASN A 83 -6.34 3.16 -8.88
N PRO A 84 -6.23 3.63 -10.14
CA PRO A 84 -5.02 3.45 -10.95
C PRO A 84 -3.76 4.02 -10.31
N ALA A 85 -3.87 5.08 -9.49
CA ALA A 85 -2.73 5.69 -8.81
C ALA A 85 -2.10 4.79 -7.73
N THR A 86 -2.85 3.79 -7.25
CA THR A 86 -2.45 2.83 -6.22
C THR A 86 -2.30 1.42 -6.79
N GLU A 87 -2.39 1.26 -8.11
CA GLU A 87 -2.01 0.02 -8.79
C GLU A 87 -0.55 -0.33 -8.45
N PRO A 88 -0.20 -1.62 -8.23
CA PRO A 88 1.13 -2.02 -7.79
C PRO A 88 2.28 -1.40 -8.61
N GLN A 89 2.17 -1.33 -9.93
CA GLN A 89 3.22 -0.72 -10.76
C GLN A 89 3.39 0.78 -10.49
N GLN A 90 2.28 1.53 -10.39
CA GLN A 90 2.31 2.97 -10.17
C GLN A 90 2.80 3.29 -8.76
N LEU A 91 2.32 2.56 -7.76
CA LEU A 91 2.74 2.76 -6.38
C LEU A 91 4.22 2.41 -6.18
N CYS A 92 4.71 1.31 -6.77
CA CYS A 92 6.12 0.96 -6.67
C CYS A 92 7.03 1.97 -7.40
N THR A 93 6.57 2.56 -8.51
CA THR A 93 7.27 3.67 -9.17
C THR A 93 7.33 4.91 -8.29
N ALA A 94 6.20 5.29 -7.68
CA ALA A 94 6.13 6.45 -6.79
C ALA A 94 7.03 6.29 -5.54
N LEU A 95 7.27 5.06 -5.11
CA LEU A 95 8.14 4.72 -3.97
C LEU A 95 9.62 4.56 -4.37
N GLY A 96 9.96 4.61 -5.67
CA GLY A 96 11.33 4.47 -6.17
C GLY A 96 11.86 3.02 -6.16
N PHE A 97 10.96 2.03 -6.05
CA PHE A 97 11.31 0.62 -6.20
C PHE A 97 11.27 0.18 -7.66
N CYS A 98 10.43 0.86 -8.44
CA CYS A 98 10.47 1.02 -9.89
C CYS A 98 10.70 2.53 -10.17
#